data_AF-A0A954QHR6-F1
#
_entry.id   AF-A0A954QHR6-F1
#
_cell.length_a   1.000
_cell.length_b   1.000
_cell.length_c   1.000
_cell.angle_alpha   90.00
_cell.angle_beta   90.00
_cell.angle_gamma   90.00
#
_symmetry.space_group_name_H-M   'P 1'
#
loop_
_entity.id
_entity.type
_entity.pdbx_description
1 polymer ?
#
loop_
_entity_poly.entity_id
_entity_poly.type
_entity_poly.pdbx_seq_one_letter_code
_entity_poly.pdbx_strand_id
1 'polypeptide(L)'
;MSERTLANTFACCPELIAKWLSFGYHVASIRSGGEHRCVLAPKRFWELPRIAILSSRMPADPPGRTCWLRAFKAVVDANAGRAVGWLTAPHTACDRWLLGAMETRDQPLWRCDAGDVRNAEPFRGAAGTTNTVAAPIFFPPKYGGPAAKSERGRARDADLVDLADELYVLHVRRRGRVSALLQQLAADGSWPEGLRGWYCDDPGLVPIKLREQLPLQLQAWSPEERSGGANVPAVPRDCSQAHAGGDEQRAASDVKSFTACRDFFCKPTLSHWTRAPGECWPDETPAQAVRRQLEAPEQPPPSPLDALLRIVTQRRIVASAHLNRSRTPVVCFTAHLPGEFSNLRCFRPHLRRWDFEPYGISIRRAWLERFGTKPVIYGTNELWTQLDAARRPYFQTTEGGTRGGVDWQGEFEWRCCGDVSLSELPSDAARLFVPHFAQAQVLARCSPWPVMYFN
;
A
#
# COMPACT_ATOMS: atom_id res chain seq x y z
N MET A 1 18.58 8.93 -37.56
CA MET A 1 19.17 7.63 -37.15
C MET A 1 19.19 6.75 -38.39
N SER A 2 20.27 6.01 -38.69
CA SER A 2 20.23 5.08 -39.82
C SER A 2 19.40 3.85 -39.43
N GLU A 3 18.65 3.28 -40.37
CA GLU A 3 17.90 2.02 -40.16
C GLU A 3 18.79 0.90 -39.60
N ARG A 4 20.10 0.97 -39.87
CA ARG A 4 21.13 0.03 -39.42
C ARG A 4 21.33 0.02 -37.89
N THR A 5 21.20 1.17 -37.21
CA THR A 5 21.33 1.23 -35.74
C THR A 5 20.11 0.62 -35.05
N LEU A 6 18.91 0.89 -35.57
CA LEU A 6 17.68 0.26 -35.10
C LEU A 6 17.72 -1.25 -35.33
N ALA A 7 18.13 -1.68 -36.52
CA ALA A 7 18.27 -3.10 -36.85
C ALA A 7 19.23 -3.82 -35.91
N ASN A 8 20.35 -3.19 -35.54
CA ASN A 8 21.32 -3.82 -34.63
C ASN A 8 20.81 -3.91 -33.19
N THR A 9 20.27 -2.83 -32.61
CA THR A 9 19.76 -2.78 -31.22
C THR A 9 18.53 -3.67 -30.98
N PHE A 10 17.87 -4.07 -32.06
CA PHE A 10 16.67 -4.87 -32.02
C PHE A 10 16.75 -6.17 -32.82
N ALA A 11 17.94 -6.52 -33.32
CA ALA A 11 18.19 -7.70 -34.13
C ALA A 11 17.66 -9.00 -33.49
N CYS A 12 17.53 -9.02 -32.17
CA CYS A 12 17.08 -10.19 -31.44
C CYS A 12 15.56 -10.45 -31.51
N CYS A 13 14.70 -9.46 -31.83
CA CYS A 13 13.23 -9.62 -31.81
C CYS A 13 12.44 -8.66 -32.76
N PRO A 14 12.64 -8.68 -34.09
CA PRO A 14 11.93 -7.79 -35.03
C PRO A 14 10.40 -7.93 -35.00
N GLU A 15 9.90 -9.16 -34.85
CA GLU A 15 8.45 -9.45 -34.78
C GLU A 15 7.78 -8.77 -33.57
N LEU A 16 8.48 -8.73 -32.43
CA LEU A 16 7.97 -8.10 -31.21
C LEU A 16 7.81 -6.60 -31.40
N ILE A 17 8.74 -5.94 -32.09
CA ILE A 17 8.67 -4.49 -32.35
C ILE A 17 7.57 -4.19 -33.34
N ALA A 18 7.46 -4.95 -34.43
CA ALA A 18 6.35 -4.80 -35.37
C ALA A 18 5.00 -4.88 -34.64
N LYS A 19 4.88 -5.81 -33.68
CA LYS A 19 3.72 -5.93 -32.81
C LYS A 19 3.49 -4.71 -31.91
N TRP A 20 4.53 -4.12 -31.30
CA TRP A 20 4.36 -2.91 -30.49
C TRP A 20 4.06 -1.66 -31.33
N LEU A 21 4.69 -1.53 -32.49
CA LEU A 21 4.40 -0.47 -33.45
C LEU A 21 2.94 -0.53 -33.92
N SER A 22 2.38 -1.73 -34.13
CA SER A 22 0.96 -1.88 -34.47
C SER A 22 0.01 -1.52 -33.31
N PHE A 23 0.50 -1.47 -32.07
CA PHE A 23 -0.20 -0.91 -30.91
C PHE A 23 0.02 0.60 -30.72
N GLY A 24 0.63 1.30 -31.69
CA GLY A 24 0.83 2.76 -31.64
C GLY A 24 2.04 3.22 -30.81
N TYR A 25 2.99 2.32 -30.55
CA TYR A 25 4.28 2.69 -29.96
C TYR A 25 5.22 3.25 -31.01
N HIS A 26 6.15 4.07 -30.56
CA HIS A 26 7.23 4.63 -31.36
C HIS A 26 8.57 4.24 -30.74
N VAL A 27 9.55 4.03 -31.60
CA VAL A 27 10.93 3.80 -31.20
C VAL A 27 11.71 5.10 -31.38
N ALA A 28 12.36 5.56 -30.32
CA ALA A 28 13.28 6.68 -30.37
C ALA A 28 14.65 6.26 -29.81
N SER A 29 15.71 6.96 -30.22
CA SER A 29 16.99 6.85 -29.53
C SER A 29 17.12 8.01 -28.56
N ILE A 30 17.44 7.69 -27.31
CA ILE A 30 17.83 8.66 -26.29
C ILE A 30 19.32 8.48 -26.00
N ARG A 31 19.94 9.50 -25.43
CA ARG A 31 21.28 9.37 -24.83
C ARG A 31 21.09 9.16 -23.33
N SER A 32 21.67 8.10 -22.78
CA SER A 32 21.59 7.75 -21.36
C SER A 32 22.95 7.29 -20.88
N GLY A 33 23.47 7.93 -19.83
CA GLY A 33 24.82 7.67 -19.33
C GLY A 33 25.92 7.80 -20.41
N GLY A 34 25.74 8.71 -21.36
CA GLY A 34 26.67 8.92 -22.47
C GLY A 34 26.48 8.01 -23.69
N GLU A 35 25.66 6.96 -23.59
CA GLU A 35 25.41 5.98 -24.65
C GLU A 35 24.05 6.17 -25.32
N HIS A 36 23.93 5.78 -26.60
CA HIS A 36 22.64 5.73 -27.28
C HIS A 36 21.85 4.49 -26.87
N ARG A 37 20.61 4.69 -26.41
CA ARG A 37 19.66 3.63 -26.08
C ARG A 37 18.40 3.80 -26.89
N CYS A 38 17.80 2.69 -27.32
CA CYS A 38 16.49 2.72 -27.94
C CYS A 38 15.41 2.63 -26.87
N VAL A 39 14.36 3.43 -27.03
CA VAL A 39 13.22 3.51 -26.14
C VAL A 39 11.97 3.26 -26.96
N LEU A 40 11.16 2.31 -26.51
CA LEU A 40 9.87 2.01 -27.09
C LEU A 40 8.78 2.57 -26.17
N ALA A 41 8.03 3.56 -26.64
CA ALA A 41 7.04 4.29 -25.85
C ALA A 41 5.83 4.71 -26.72
N PRO A 42 4.62 4.86 -26.15
CA PRO A 42 3.44 5.30 -26.91
C PRO A 42 3.64 6.72 -27.47
N LYS A 43 2.99 7.07 -28.59
CA LYS A 43 3.15 8.40 -29.23
C LYS A 43 3.04 9.57 -28.24
N ARG A 44 2.00 9.54 -27.39
CA ARG A 44 1.71 10.57 -26.38
C ARG A 44 2.85 10.81 -25.38
N PHE A 45 3.74 9.82 -25.18
CA PHE A 45 4.95 9.98 -24.37
C PHE A 45 5.87 11.09 -24.89
N TRP A 46 5.95 11.24 -26.22
CA TRP A 46 6.82 12.21 -26.88
C TRP A 46 6.16 13.58 -27.06
N GLU A 47 4.84 13.66 -26.86
CA GLU A 47 4.03 14.89 -27.08
C GLU A 47 3.87 15.72 -25.81
N LEU A 48 4.13 15.14 -24.64
CA LEU A 48 3.92 15.79 -23.34
C LEU A 48 5.24 15.94 -22.58
N PRO A 49 5.41 17.01 -21.79
CA PRO A 49 6.49 17.09 -20.82
C PRO A 49 6.40 15.96 -19.80
N ARG A 50 7.56 15.41 -19.45
CA ARG A 50 7.71 14.21 -18.62
C ARG A 50 8.26 14.58 -17.26
N ILE A 51 7.53 14.25 -16.19
CA ILE A 51 7.95 14.50 -14.81
C ILE A 51 8.36 13.18 -14.16
N ALA A 52 9.58 13.10 -13.65
CA ALA A 52 10.05 12.00 -12.81
C ALA A 52 10.17 12.42 -11.34
N ILE A 53 9.85 11.49 -10.44
CA ILE A 53 10.12 11.64 -9.00
C ILE A 53 11.14 10.59 -8.56
N LEU A 54 12.31 11.04 -8.12
CA LEU A 54 13.31 10.18 -7.51
C LEU A 54 13.26 10.24 -5.99
N SER A 55 13.32 9.07 -5.39
CA SER A 55 13.41 8.93 -3.95
C SER A 55 14.16 7.66 -3.58
N SER A 56 15.05 7.78 -2.59
CA SER A 56 15.60 6.62 -1.89
C SER A 56 14.45 5.82 -1.27
N ARG A 57 14.63 4.50 -1.12
CA ARG A 57 13.67 3.65 -0.42
C ARG A 57 13.33 4.27 0.93
N MET A 58 12.04 4.47 1.17
CA MET A 58 11.56 5.11 2.39
C MET A 58 12.00 4.29 3.62
N PRO A 59 12.42 4.94 4.71
CA PRO A 59 12.45 4.27 6.00
C PRO A 59 11.02 3.80 6.35
N ALA A 60 10.90 2.67 7.04
CA ALA A 60 9.61 2.16 7.48
C ALA A 60 8.98 3.00 8.61
N ASP A 61 9.69 4.02 9.10
CA ASP A 61 9.42 4.73 10.35
C ASP A 61 8.58 6.02 10.14
N PRO A 62 7.70 6.40 11.09
CA PRO A 62 6.72 7.49 10.93
C PRO A 62 7.28 8.89 10.66
N PRO A 63 8.33 9.42 11.32
CA PRO A 63 8.66 10.84 11.19
C PRO A 63 9.14 11.19 9.77
N GLY A 64 9.89 10.30 9.11
CA GLY A 64 10.31 10.51 7.74
C GLY A 64 9.17 10.32 6.72
N ARG A 65 8.17 9.49 7.03
CA ARG A 65 7.06 9.20 6.11
C ARG A 65 6.14 10.40 5.94
N THR A 66 5.79 11.09 7.02
CA THR A 66 4.89 12.26 6.96
C THR A 66 5.48 13.41 6.14
N CYS A 67 6.73 13.80 6.40
CA CYS A 67 7.41 14.82 5.58
C CYS A 67 7.51 14.39 4.11
N TRP A 68 7.83 13.12 3.86
CA TRP A 68 7.91 12.59 2.49
C TRP A 68 6.55 12.65 1.78
N LEU A 69 5.45 12.29 2.46
CA LEU A 69 4.11 12.36 1.89
C LEU A 69 3.69 13.79 1.59
N ARG A 70 4.00 14.74 2.46
CA ARG A 70 3.79 16.17 2.19
C ARG A 70 4.55 16.61 0.94
N ALA A 71 5.84 16.29 0.86
CA ALA A 71 6.65 16.64 -0.30
C ALA A 71 6.11 15.98 -1.60
N PHE A 72 5.78 14.70 -1.55
CA PHE A 72 5.19 13.98 -2.68
C PHE A 72 3.87 14.63 -3.13
N LYS A 73 2.96 14.87 -2.19
CA LYS A 73 1.66 15.50 -2.45
C LYS A 73 1.84 16.89 -3.07
N ALA A 74 2.73 17.71 -2.51
CA ALA A 74 3.00 19.06 -3.02
C ALA A 74 3.52 19.05 -4.48
N VAL A 75 4.39 18.10 -4.84
CA VAL A 75 4.82 17.93 -6.25
C VAL A 75 3.64 17.53 -7.13
N VAL A 76 2.84 16.58 -6.69
CA VAL A 76 1.72 16.06 -7.48
C VAL A 76 0.62 17.13 -7.66
N ASP A 77 0.34 17.94 -6.63
CA ASP A 77 -0.64 19.03 -6.67
C ASP A 77 -0.19 20.22 -7.51
N ALA A 78 1.08 20.63 -7.39
CA ALA A 78 1.65 21.71 -8.20
C ALA A 78 1.57 21.42 -9.72
N ASN A 79 1.34 20.17 -10.09
CA ASN A 79 1.27 19.71 -11.48
C ASN A 79 -0.13 19.19 -11.89
N ALA A 80 -1.14 19.27 -11.03
CA ALA A 80 -2.47 18.68 -11.28
C ALA A 80 -3.18 19.28 -12.51
N GLY A 81 -2.99 20.58 -12.77
CA GLY A 81 -3.59 21.28 -13.92
C GLY A 81 -2.76 21.28 -15.20
N ARG A 82 -1.57 20.64 -15.19
CA ARG A 82 -0.66 20.66 -16.33
C ARG A 82 -0.88 19.43 -17.21
N ALA A 83 -0.82 19.62 -18.53
CA ALA A 83 -0.76 18.53 -19.51
C ALA A 83 0.64 17.92 -19.51
N VAL A 84 0.93 17.09 -18.52
CA VAL A 84 2.20 16.37 -18.34
C VAL A 84 1.93 14.88 -18.29
N GLY A 85 2.96 14.06 -18.43
CA GLY A 85 2.87 12.69 -17.94
C GLY A 85 4.00 12.34 -17.01
N TRP A 86 3.72 11.35 -16.17
CA TRP A 86 4.54 10.98 -15.03
C TRP A 86 5.39 9.78 -15.37
N LEU A 87 6.65 9.82 -14.93
CA LEU A 87 7.60 8.72 -15.05
C LEU A 87 7.82 8.07 -13.70
N THR A 88 7.74 6.75 -13.70
CA THR A 88 8.17 5.94 -12.58
C THR A 88 8.78 4.64 -13.08
N ALA A 89 9.33 3.85 -12.17
CA ALA A 89 9.80 2.51 -12.47
C ALA A 89 9.40 1.51 -11.38
N PRO A 90 9.14 0.23 -11.72
CA PRO A 90 8.76 -0.79 -10.75
C PRO A 90 9.74 -0.86 -9.57
N HIS A 91 9.19 -1.04 -8.37
CA HIS A 91 9.95 -1.15 -7.12
C HIS A 91 10.79 0.07 -6.74
N THR A 92 10.56 1.23 -7.34
CA THR A 92 11.00 2.51 -6.76
C THR A 92 10.14 2.84 -5.54
N ALA A 93 10.59 3.78 -4.71
CA ALA A 93 9.78 4.26 -3.59
C ALA A 93 8.49 4.95 -4.05
N CYS A 94 8.51 5.58 -5.23
CA CYS A 94 7.42 6.41 -5.74
C CYS A 94 6.39 5.64 -6.57
N ASP A 95 6.74 4.46 -7.10
CA ASP A 95 5.92 3.71 -8.06
C ASP A 95 4.47 3.50 -7.63
N ARG A 96 4.28 2.94 -6.44
CA ARG A 96 2.94 2.74 -5.87
C ARG A 96 2.18 4.05 -5.70
N TRP A 97 2.87 5.09 -5.23
CA TRP A 97 2.25 6.38 -4.92
C TRP A 97 1.82 7.11 -6.18
N LEU A 98 2.63 7.07 -7.23
CA LEU A 98 2.27 7.61 -8.54
C LEU A 98 1.13 6.81 -9.18
N LEU A 99 1.15 5.48 -9.11
CA LEU A 99 0.03 4.65 -9.56
C LEU A 99 -1.28 5.08 -8.89
N GLY A 100 -1.29 5.12 -7.56
CA GLY A 100 -2.50 5.48 -6.81
C GLY A 100 -2.92 6.95 -7.00
N ALA A 101 -1.98 7.88 -7.14
CA ALA A 101 -2.29 9.28 -7.38
C ALA A 101 -2.84 9.52 -8.79
N MET A 102 -2.26 8.88 -9.81
CA MET A 102 -2.61 9.12 -11.21
C MET A 102 -3.90 8.43 -11.63
N GLU A 103 -4.24 7.28 -11.05
CA GLU A 103 -5.56 6.62 -11.24
C GLU A 103 -6.73 7.59 -11.00
N THR A 104 -6.50 8.63 -10.20
CA THR A 104 -7.52 9.59 -9.77
C THR A 104 -7.52 10.90 -10.55
N ARG A 105 -6.49 11.16 -11.37
CA ARG A 105 -6.25 12.48 -12.01
C ARG A 105 -6.33 12.46 -13.54
N ASP A 106 -6.64 11.31 -14.14
CA ASP A 106 -6.60 11.11 -15.60
C ASP A 106 -5.33 11.66 -16.29
N GLN A 107 -4.19 11.61 -15.57
CA GLN A 107 -2.89 12.04 -16.08
C GLN A 107 -2.09 10.83 -16.55
N PRO A 108 -1.46 10.85 -17.73
CA PRO A 108 -0.64 9.74 -18.20
C PRO A 108 0.44 9.37 -17.18
N LEU A 109 0.55 8.09 -16.89
CA LEU A 109 1.65 7.51 -16.12
C LEU A 109 2.38 6.52 -17.02
N TRP A 110 3.69 6.63 -17.10
CA TRP A 110 4.54 5.73 -17.84
C TRP A 110 5.53 5.04 -16.92
N ARG A 111 5.64 3.71 -17.06
CA ARG A 111 6.47 2.87 -16.20
C ARG A 111 7.68 2.37 -16.98
N CYS A 112 8.86 2.86 -16.61
CA CYS A 112 10.13 2.41 -17.13
C CYS A 112 10.45 1.02 -16.57
N ASP A 113 10.31 -0.01 -17.39
CA ASP A 113 10.71 -1.36 -17.02
C ASP A 113 12.05 -1.71 -17.67
N ALA A 114 12.99 -2.19 -16.85
CA ALA A 114 14.27 -2.71 -17.31
C ALA A 114 14.21 -4.23 -17.60
N GLY A 115 13.00 -4.79 -17.66
CA GLY A 115 12.71 -6.18 -17.95
C GLY A 115 12.86 -6.56 -19.41
N ASP A 116 12.93 -7.86 -19.66
CA ASP A 116 12.92 -8.44 -21.00
C ASP A 116 11.57 -8.16 -21.68
N VAL A 117 11.60 -7.42 -22.79
CA VAL A 117 10.39 -7.07 -23.58
C VAL A 117 9.61 -8.33 -23.98
N ARG A 118 10.26 -9.49 -24.09
CA ARG A 118 9.61 -10.78 -24.39
C ARG A 118 8.66 -11.27 -23.30
N ASN A 119 8.93 -10.89 -22.04
CA ASN A 119 8.08 -11.23 -20.90
C ASN A 119 7.03 -10.17 -20.62
N ALA A 120 7.07 -9.05 -21.35
CA ALA A 120 6.05 -8.03 -21.27
C ALA A 120 4.85 -8.45 -22.14
N GLU A 121 3.77 -8.85 -21.49
CA GLU A 121 2.47 -8.98 -22.15
C GLU A 121 2.12 -7.62 -22.80
N PRO A 122 1.88 -7.56 -24.12
CA PRO A 122 1.44 -6.34 -24.77
C PRO A 122 0.17 -5.88 -24.09
N PHE A 123 0.21 -4.66 -23.56
CA PHE A 123 -0.86 -4.15 -22.73
C PHE A 123 -2.13 -4.01 -23.56
N ARG A 124 -3.11 -4.91 -23.34
CA ARG A 124 -4.43 -4.91 -24.04
C ARG A 124 -5.45 -3.95 -23.38
N GLY A 125 -5.00 -2.96 -22.62
CA GLY A 125 -5.91 -1.93 -22.12
C GLY A 125 -6.22 -0.93 -23.21
N ALA A 126 -7.31 -1.23 -23.93
CA ALA A 126 -8.19 -0.34 -24.66
C ALA A 126 -7.52 0.80 -25.46
N ALA A 127 -7.44 0.58 -26.78
CA ALA A 127 -7.63 1.67 -27.72
C ALA A 127 -8.98 2.35 -27.42
N GLY A 128 -9.00 3.36 -26.54
CA GLY A 128 -10.17 4.23 -26.36
C GLY A 128 -10.68 4.51 -24.94
N THR A 129 -10.14 3.94 -23.85
CA THR A 129 -10.56 4.38 -22.50
C THR A 129 -9.48 5.21 -21.81
N THR A 130 -9.78 6.50 -21.67
CA THR A 130 -9.01 7.56 -20.99
C THR A 130 -9.06 7.40 -19.47
N ASN A 131 -8.56 6.32 -18.90
CA ASN A 131 -8.35 6.30 -17.45
C ASN A 131 -7.07 5.53 -17.12
N THR A 132 -5.97 6.28 -17.19
CA THR A 132 -4.73 6.10 -16.43
C THR A 132 -4.24 4.68 -16.16
N VAL A 133 -4.15 3.82 -17.17
CA VAL A 133 -3.36 2.59 -17.00
C VAL A 133 -1.93 2.85 -17.44
N ALA A 134 -0.99 2.55 -16.54
CA ALA A 134 0.41 2.88 -16.74
C ALA A 134 0.97 2.19 -17.99
N ALA A 135 1.24 2.95 -19.05
CA ALA A 135 1.80 2.39 -20.27
C ALA A 135 3.29 2.07 -20.04
N PRO A 136 3.74 0.84 -20.31
CA PRO A 136 5.13 0.48 -20.11
C PRO A 136 6.03 1.24 -21.10
N ILE A 137 7.21 1.63 -20.64
CA ILE A 137 8.31 2.08 -21.47
C ILE A 137 9.38 1.03 -21.37
N PHE A 138 9.83 0.54 -22.52
CA PHE A 138 10.82 -0.52 -22.57
C PHE A 138 12.18 0.00 -22.95
N PHE A 139 13.16 -0.48 -22.19
CA PHE A 139 14.56 -0.43 -22.55
C PHE A 139 15.01 -1.85 -22.90
N PRO A 140 15.43 -2.13 -24.15
CA PRO A 140 16.08 -3.40 -24.42
C PRO A 140 17.32 -3.50 -23.51
N PRO A 141 17.54 -4.66 -22.85
CA PRO A 141 18.70 -4.83 -22.00
C PRO A 141 19.97 -4.59 -22.81
N LYS A 142 20.93 -3.90 -22.19
CA LYS A 142 22.28 -3.76 -22.74
C LYS A 142 22.81 -5.18 -22.99
N TYR A 143 23.11 -5.50 -24.24
CA TYR A 143 23.58 -6.81 -24.70
C TYR A 143 24.50 -7.49 -23.66
N GLY A 144 24.05 -8.62 -23.10
CA GLY A 144 24.88 -9.49 -22.27
C GLY A 144 24.46 -9.63 -20.82
N GLY A 145 23.58 -10.62 -20.56
CA GLY A 145 23.40 -11.24 -19.23
C GLY A 145 22.64 -10.42 -18.17
N PRO A 146 22.18 -11.09 -17.10
CA PRO A 146 21.50 -10.42 -16.00
C PRO A 146 22.51 -9.59 -15.20
N ALA A 147 22.53 -8.27 -15.40
CA ALA A 147 23.29 -7.35 -14.55
C ALA A 147 22.99 -7.59 -13.07
N ALA A 148 23.98 -7.34 -12.21
CA ALA A 148 23.83 -7.53 -10.78
C ALA A 148 22.59 -6.76 -10.26
N LYS A 149 21.87 -7.31 -9.28
CA LYS A 149 20.62 -6.70 -8.77
C LYS A 149 20.81 -5.25 -8.31
N SER A 150 22.00 -4.90 -7.82
CA SER A 150 22.40 -3.54 -7.44
C SER A 150 22.48 -2.59 -8.63
N GLU A 151 23.10 -3.04 -9.72
CA GLU A 151 23.30 -2.25 -10.95
C GLU A 151 21.99 -1.97 -11.65
N ARG A 152 21.10 -2.96 -11.72
CA ARG A 152 19.74 -2.79 -12.29
C ARG A 152 18.97 -1.65 -11.64
N GLY A 153 19.09 -1.51 -10.32
CA GLY A 153 18.44 -0.41 -9.60
C GLY A 153 18.99 0.96 -9.98
N ARG A 154 20.32 1.08 -10.15
CA ARG A 154 20.97 2.35 -10.51
C ARG A 154 20.71 2.72 -11.97
N ALA A 155 20.85 1.76 -12.90
CA ALA A 155 20.58 1.98 -14.32
C ALA A 155 19.14 2.43 -14.55
N ARG A 156 18.18 1.79 -13.88
CA ARG A 156 16.77 2.19 -13.91
C ARG A 156 16.54 3.61 -13.39
N ASP A 157 17.20 4.00 -12.30
CA ASP A 157 17.04 5.36 -11.77
C ASP A 157 17.70 6.40 -12.71
N ALA A 158 18.81 6.05 -13.39
CA ALA A 158 19.42 6.88 -14.43
C ALA A 158 18.50 7.05 -15.65
N ASP A 159 17.86 5.96 -16.09
CA ASP A 159 16.86 5.99 -17.18
C ASP A 159 15.72 6.97 -16.91
N LEU A 160 15.26 7.06 -15.65
CA LEU A 160 14.24 8.04 -15.26
C LEU A 160 14.75 9.48 -15.37
N VAL A 161 16.02 9.73 -15.06
CA VAL A 161 16.64 11.05 -15.19
C VAL A 161 16.78 11.43 -16.67
N ASP A 162 17.29 10.51 -17.48
CA ASP A 162 17.55 10.75 -18.91
C ASP A 162 16.26 10.94 -19.73
N LEU A 163 15.14 10.36 -19.27
CA LEU A 163 13.84 10.51 -19.93
C LEU A 163 13.02 11.72 -19.46
N ALA A 164 13.36 12.31 -18.33
CA ALA A 164 12.56 13.38 -17.74
C ALA A 164 12.86 14.73 -18.38
N ASP A 165 11.84 15.58 -18.47
CA ASP A 165 12.01 17.02 -18.71
C ASP A 165 12.06 17.78 -17.37
N GLU A 166 11.46 17.20 -16.32
CA GLU A 166 11.46 17.68 -14.95
C GLU A 166 11.74 16.57 -13.94
N LEU A 167 12.67 16.80 -13.03
CA LEU A 167 13.06 15.85 -12.00
C LEU A 167 12.82 16.42 -10.59
N TYR A 168 12.06 15.70 -9.78
CA TYR A 168 11.89 16.01 -8.35
C TYR A 168 12.60 14.96 -7.50
N VAL A 169 13.59 15.38 -6.71
CA VAL A 169 14.32 14.54 -5.78
C VAL A 169 13.75 14.74 -4.38
N LEU A 170 12.90 13.81 -3.92
CA LEU A 170 12.20 13.96 -2.64
C LEU A 170 13.04 13.56 -1.44
N HIS A 171 13.75 12.44 -1.52
CA HIS A 171 14.52 11.90 -0.38
C HIS A 171 15.80 11.20 -0.83
N VAL A 172 16.90 11.54 -0.15
CA VAL A 172 18.25 11.04 -0.46
C VAL A 172 18.90 10.53 0.82
N ARG A 173 19.09 9.22 0.94
CA ARG A 173 19.84 8.63 2.05
C ARG A 173 21.35 8.69 1.78
N ARG A 174 22.15 8.87 2.84
CA ARG A 174 23.62 8.75 2.77
C ARG A 174 24.02 7.37 2.24
N ARG A 175 24.99 7.34 1.32
CA ARG A 175 25.49 6.11 0.67
C ARG A 175 24.36 5.28 0.01
N GLY A 176 23.30 5.96 -0.43
CA GLY A 176 22.20 5.36 -1.17
C GLY A 176 22.49 5.26 -2.66
N ARG A 177 21.62 4.54 -3.38
CA ARG A 177 21.72 4.48 -4.86
C ARG A 177 21.43 5.83 -5.50
N VAL A 178 20.38 6.50 -5.03
CA VAL A 178 20.02 7.86 -5.49
C VAL A 178 21.16 8.83 -5.20
N SER A 179 21.77 8.79 -4.00
CA SER A 179 22.92 9.66 -3.70
C SER A 179 24.11 9.37 -4.62
N ALA A 180 24.44 8.10 -4.85
CA ALA A 180 25.55 7.71 -5.73
C ALA A 180 25.30 8.10 -7.19
N LEU A 181 24.05 8.00 -7.67
CA LEU A 181 23.65 8.45 -9.00
C LEU A 181 23.82 9.97 -9.13
N LEU A 182 23.24 10.75 -8.21
CA LEU A 182 23.31 12.21 -8.26
C LEU A 182 24.75 12.73 -8.15
N GLN A 183 25.57 12.13 -7.28
CA GLN A 183 26.99 12.45 -7.17
C GLN A 183 27.76 12.12 -8.45
N GLN A 184 27.44 11.01 -9.12
CA GLN A 184 28.04 10.67 -10.40
C GLN A 184 27.65 11.69 -11.48
N LEU A 185 26.37 12.04 -11.58
CA LEU A 185 25.89 13.05 -12.54
C LEU A 185 26.60 14.40 -12.33
N ALA A 186 26.82 14.79 -11.07
CA ALA A 186 27.57 15.99 -10.72
C ALA A 186 29.05 15.90 -11.11
N ALA A 187 29.72 14.78 -10.80
CA ALA A 187 31.15 14.59 -11.05
C ALA A 187 31.47 14.47 -12.55
N ASP A 188 30.63 13.77 -13.31
CA ASP A 188 30.84 13.51 -14.74
C ASP A 188 30.35 14.69 -15.60
N GLY A 189 29.67 15.68 -15.02
CA GLY A 189 28.98 16.74 -15.77
C GLY A 189 27.90 16.19 -16.72
N SER A 190 27.37 15.01 -16.43
CA SER A 190 26.46 14.25 -17.30
C SER A 190 24.99 14.56 -17.05
N TRP A 191 24.69 15.73 -16.49
CA TRP A 191 23.32 16.22 -16.35
C TRP A 191 22.66 16.36 -17.73
N PRO A 192 21.49 15.74 -17.98
CA PRO A 192 20.85 15.83 -19.29
C PRO A 192 20.55 17.27 -19.71
N GLU A 193 20.79 17.57 -20.98
CA GLU A 193 20.51 18.89 -21.55
C GLU A 193 19.01 19.18 -21.49
N GLY A 194 18.65 20.38 -21.01
CA GLY A 194 17.26 20.81 -20.87
C GLY A 194 16.51 20.24 -19.66
N LEU A 195 17.07 19.26 -18.93
CA LEU A 195 16.44 18.74 -17.72
C LEU A 195 16.43 19.80 -16.62
N ARG A 196 15.23 20.15 -16.15
CA ARG A 196 15.05 20.97 -14.95
C ARG A 196 14.92 20.06 -13.74
N GLY A 197 15.58 20.39 -12.65
CA GLY A 197 15.48 19.56 -11.46
C GLY A 197 15.41 20.34 -10.16
N TRP A 198 14.71 19.74 -9.20
CA TRP A 198 14.53 20.25 -7.85
C TRP A 198 14.85 19.17 -6.82
N TYR A 199 15.32 19.58 -5.65
CA TYR A 199 15.42 18.72 -4.47
C TYR A 199 14.62 19.31 -3.31
N CYS A 200 14.08 18.44 -2.46
CA CYS A 200 13.35 18.86 -1.27
C CYS A 200 14.29 19.46 -0.22
N ASP A 201 14.03 20.70 0.21
CA ASP A 201 14.85 21.42 1.19
C ASP A 201 14.61 21.02 2.65
N ASP A 202 13.86 19.94 2.90
CA ASP A 202 13.70 19.37 4.25
C ASP A 202 14.96 18.58 4.66
N PRO A 203 15.64 18.92 5.77
CA PRO A 203 16.88 18.26 6.20
C PRO A 203 16.68 16.81 6.66
N GLY A 204 15.46 16.42 7.03
CA GLY A 204 15.06 15.05 7.32
C GLY A 204 14.91 14.19 6.06
N LEU A 205 14.66 14.81 4.90
CA LEU A 205 14.54 14.10 3.61
C LEU A 205 15.83 14.17 2.78
N VAL A 206 16.50 15.32 2.75
CA VAL A 206 17.78 15.51 2.05
C VAL A 206 18.80 16.10 3.03
N PRO A 207 19.68 15.27 3.62
CA PRO A 207 20.66 15.70 4.60
C PRO A 207 21.52 16.87 4.09
N ILE A 208 21.74 17.89 4.93
CA ILE A 208 22.48 19.12 4.58
C ILE A 208 23.82 18.84 3.88
N LYS A 209 24.64 17.94 4.46
CA LYS A 209 25.95 17.55 3.88
C LYS A 209 25.88 16.97 2.46
N LEU A 210 24.74 16.42 2.05
CA LEU A 210 24.55 15.90 0.70
C LEU A 210 24.15 16.99 -0.29
N ARG A 211 23.53 18.09 0.16
CA ARG A 211 23.06 19.19 -0.70
C ARG A 211 24.21 19.85 -1.46
N GLU A 212 25.35 20.04 -0.78
CA GLU A 212 26.59 20.56 -1.36
C GLU A 212 27.21 19.63 -2.42
N GLN A 213 26.79 18.36 -2.46
CA GLN A 213 27.31 17.33 -3.37
C GLN A 213 26.32 17.01 -4.50
N LEU A 214 25.18 17.69 -4.54
CA LEU A 214 24.19 17.53 -5.60
C LEU A 214 24.63 18.30 -6.86
N PRO A 215 24.15 17.90 -8.05
CA PRO A 215 24.35 18.67 -9.26
C PRO A 215 23.91 20.12 -9.07
N LEU A 216 24.74 21.08 -9.52
CA LEU A 216 24.46 22.53 -9.41
C LEU A 216 23.17 22.95 -10.13
N GLN A 217 22.71 22.12 -11.07
CA GLN A 217 21.46 22.29 -11.82
C GLN A 217 20.21 22.00 -10.97
N LEU A 218 20.36 21.31 -9.83
CA LEU A 218 19.26 21.06 -8.91
C LEU A 218 18.98 22.29 -8.03
N GLN A 219 17.76 22.79 -8.09
CA GLN A 219 17.30 23.89 -7.26
C GLN A 219 16.64 23.38 -5.97
N ALA A 220 16.86 24.07 -4.85
CA ALA A 220 16.13 23.80 -3.62
C ALA A 220 14.63 24.14 -3.81
N TRP A 221 13.77 23.39 -3.16
CA TRP A 221 12.33 23.66 -3.12
C TRP A 221 11.74 23.18 -1.79
N SER A 222 10.82 23.96 -1.21
CA SER A 222 10.07 23.59 -0.02
C SER A 222 8.60 23.22 -0.35
N PRO A 223 8.05 22.15 0.26
CA PRO A 223 6.63 21.80 0.11
C PRO A 223 5.67 22.94 0.48
N GLU A 224 6.05 23.78 1.45
CA GLU A 224 5.25 24.90 1.94
C GLU A 224 5.10 26.02 0.89
N GLU A 225 6.17 26.35 0.16
CA GLU A 225 6.19 27.44 -0.83
C GLU A 225 5.26 27.18 -2.03
N ARG A 226 5.13 25.91 -2.46
CA ARG A 226 4.34 25.53 -3.64
C ARG A 226 2.89 25.17 -3.36
N SER A 227 2.53 24.96 -2.10
CA SER A 227 1.15 24.65 -1.72
C SER A 227 0.22 25.86 -1.86
N GLY A 228 0.76 27.04 -2.22
CA GLY A 228 -0.01 28.16 -2.75
C GLY A 228 -1.17 28.56 -1.84
N GLY A 229 -0.93 28.72 -0.54
CA GLY A 229 -1.87 29.38 0.40
C GLY A 229 -3.30 28.85 0.42
N ALA A 230 -3.60 27.69 -0.17
CA ALA A 230 -4.90 27.06 -0.06
C ALA A 230 -5.00 26.55 1.36
N ASN A 231 -5.60 27.37 2.24
CA ASN A 231 -6.05 26.97 3.56
C ASN A 231 -6.92 25.72 3.39
N VAL A 232 -6.31 24.54 3.49
CA VAL A 232 -7.04 23.29 3.61
C VAL A 232 -7.69 23.38 4.98
N PRO A 233 -9.03 23.49 5.08
CA PRO A 233 -9.69 23.49 6.37
C PRO A 233 -9.30 22.18 7.06
N ALA A 234 -8.76 22.27 8.28
CA ALA A 234 -8.45 21.10 9.06
C ALA A 234 -9.71 20.22 9.11
N VAL A 235 -9.65 19.02 8.52
CA VAL A 235 -10.76 18.07 8.59
C VAL A 235 -11.01 17.85 10.08
N PRO A 236 -12.19 18.24 10.61
CA PRO A 236 -12.47 18.05 12.01
C PRO A 236 -12.38 16.56 12.34
N ARG A 237 -11.68 16.22 13.42
CA ARG A 237 -11.79 14.89 14.05
C ARG A 237 -13.16 14.80 14.74
N ASP A 238 -14.24 14.94 13.99
CA ASP A 238 -15.59 14.89 14.56
C ASP A 238 -16.07 13.46 14.67
N CYS A 239 -15.41 12.70 15.55
CA CYS A 239 -16.14 11.75 16.41
C CYS A 239 -16.62 12.44 17.70
N SER A 240 -16.23 13.69 17.94
CA SER A 240 -16.62 14.49 19.11
C SER A 240 -17.88 15.34 18.93
N GLN A 241 -18.44 15.47 17.72
CA GLN A 241 -19.64 16.29 17.47
C GLN A 241 -20.96 15.50 17.32
N ALA A 242 -20.97 14.22 17.72
CA ALA A 242 -22.24 13.50 17.89
C ALA A 242 -22.91 13.96 19.21
N HIS A 243 -23.99 14.73 19.07
CA HIS A 243 -25.07 14.92 20.04
C HIS A 243 -24.66 15.20 21.51
N ALA A 244 -24.15 16.41 21.78
CA ALA A 244 -23.74 16.88 23.11
C ALA A 244 -24.87 17.09 24.15
N GLY A 245 -26.06 16.50 23.99
CA GLY A 245 -27.22 16.77 24.85
C GLY A 245 -27.68 15.65 25.78
N GLY A 246 -27.28 14.39 25.54
CA GLY A 246 -27.83 13.26 26.31
C GLY A 246 -27.10 11.92 26.21
N ASP A 247 -26.11 11.79 25.32
CA ASP A 247 -25.39 10.52 25.12
C ASP A 247 -24.20 10.31 26.06
N GLU A 248 -23.68 11.35 26.72
CA GLU A 248 -22.52 11.18 27.61
C GLU A 248 -22.82 10.31 28.82
N GLN A 249 -24.04 10.40 29.40
CA GLN A 249 -24.44 9.57 30.53
C GLN A 249 -24.56 8.09 30.16
N ARG A 250 -25.00 7.79 28.93
CA ARG A 250 -25.17 6.42 28.41
C ARG A 250 -23.82 5.79 28.08
N ALA A 251 -22.91 6.55 27.48
CA ALA A 251 -21.56 6.08 27.16
C ALA A 251 -20.78 5.64 28.40
N ALA A 252 -21.01 6.25 29.57
CA ALA A 252 -20.33 5.89 30.80
C ALA A 252 -20.82 4.56 31.40
N SER A 253 -22.12 4.24 31.34
CA SER A 253 -22.66 3.00 31.91
C SER A 253 -22.33 1.74 31.08
N ASP A 254 -22.02 1.94 29.79
CA ASP A 254 -21.75 0.86 28.85
C ASP A 254 -20.28 0.44 28.79
N VAL A 255 -19.39 1.12 29.55
CA VAL A 255 -17.99 0.74 29.72
C VAL A 255 -17.81 -0.03 31.02
N LYS A 256 -17.27 -1.26 30.94
CA LYS A 256 -17.02 -2.13 32.10
C LYS A 256 -15.64 -2.78 32.04
N SER A 257 -15.06 -3.13 33.17
CA SER A 257 -13.84 -3.96 33.16
C SER A 257 -14.17 -5.37 32.65
N PHE A 258 -13.18 -6.07 32.11
CA PHE A 258 -13.34 -7.46 31.66
C PHE A 258 -13.92 -8.36 32.77
N THR A 259 -13.46 -8.18 34.01
CA THR A 259 -13.94 -8.91 35.18
C THR A 259 -15.44 -8.69 35.43
N ALA A 260 -15.93 -7.47 35.22
CA ALA A 260 -17.35 -7.12 35.39
C ALA A 260 -18.25 -7.65 34.25
N CYS A 261 -17.67 -8.18 33.18
CA CYS A 261 -18.37 -8.76 32.02
C CYS A 261 -18.25 -10.28 31.93
N ARG A 262 -17.76 -10.97 32.98
CA ARG A 262 -17.55 -12.43 32.95
C ARG A 262 -18.85 -13.23 32.76
N ASP A 263 -19.97 -12.69 33.22
CA ASP A 263 -21.30 -13.22 33.00
C ASP A 263 -21.65 -13.31 31.50
N PHE A 264 -21.20 -12.35 30.68
CA PHE A 264 -21.36 -12.44 29.23
C PHE A 264 -20.67 -13.69 28.70
N PHE A 265 -19.49 -14.07 29.19
CA PHE A 265 -18.74 -15.23 28.71
C PHE A 265 -19.20 -16.57 29.29
N CYS A 266 -20.26 -16.62 30.10
CA CYS A 266 -20.82 -17.88 30.59
C CYS A 266 -21.52 -18.70 29.50
N LYS A 267 -21.93 -18.06 28.40
CA LYS A 267 -22.41 -18.76 27.20
C LYS A 267 -21.36 -18.67 26.10
N PRO A 268 -21.27 -19.67 25.20
CA PRO A 268 -20.27 -19.70 24.14
C PRO A 268 -20.25 -18.43 23.27
N THR A 269 -19.06 -17.90 23.08
CA THR A 269 -18.78 -16.74 22.22
C THR A 269 -17.65 -17.05 21.26
N LEU A 270 -17.63 -16.36 20.13
CA LEU A 270 -16.50 -16.34 19.21
C LEU A 270 -15.98 -14.91 19.11
N SER A 271 -14.66 -14.74 19.13
CA SER A 271 -14.01 -13.43 19.13
C SER A 271 -13.34 -13.16 17.78
N HIS A 272 -13.65 -12.02 17.17
CA HIS A 272 -12.89 -11.47 16.05
C HIS A 272 -11.91 -10.44 16.57
N TRP A 273 -10.62 -10.73 16.43
CA TRP A 273 -9.54 -9.85 16.85
C TRP A 273 -9.18 -8.90 15.73
N THR A 274 -9.21 -7.61 16.03
CA THR A 274 -8.78 -6.56 15.11
C THR A 274 -7.31 -6.29 15.28
N ARG A 275 -6.67 -5.98 14.16
CA ARG A 275 -5.28 -5.52 14.08
C ARG A 275 -5.23 -4.24 13.29
N ALA A 276 -4.11 -3.52 13.41
CA ALA A 276 -3.83 -2.42 12.49
C ALA A 276 -3.98 -2.96 11.06
N PRO A 277 -4.79 -2.31 10.19
CA PRO A 277 -4.70 -2.62 8.79
C PRO A 277 -3.24 -2.43 8.36
N GLY A 278 -2.80 -3.17 7.35
CA GLY A 278 -1.52 -2.88 6.75
C GLY A 278 -1.56 -1.51 6.06
N GLU A 279 -1.09 -1.46 4.83
CA GLU A 279 -1.17 -0.20 4.09
C GLU A 279 -2.57 0.07 3.52
N CYS A 280 -3.46 -0.93 3.45
CA CYS A 280 -4.82 -0.84 2.94
C CYS A 280 -5.83 -1.49 3.91
N TRP A 281 -7.06 -0.96 3.95
CA TRP A 281 -8.20 -1.68 4.51
C TRP A 281 -8.56 -2.93 3.68
N PRO A 282 -9.26 -3.93 4.25
CA PRO A 282 -9.63 -5.15 3.51
C PRO A 282 -10.50 -4.91 2.27
N ASP A 283 -11.36 -3.88 2.29
CA ASP A 283 -12.23 -3.45 1.19
C ASP A 283 -11.67 -2.23 0.42
N GLU A 284 -10.42 -1.84 0.68
CA GLU A 284 -9.76 -0.69 0.05
C GLU A 284 -8.77 -1.17 -1.02
N THR A 285 -8.88 -0.63 -2.24
CA THR A 285 -7.89 -0.87 -3.28
C THR A 285 -6.57 -0.19 -2.93
N PRO A 286 -5.41 -0.66 -3.44
CA PRO A 286 -4.13 0.01 -3.21
C PRO A 286 -4.13 1.50 -3.60
N ALA A 287 -4.88 1.89 -4.62
CA ALA A 287 -5.00 3.28 -5.06
C ALA A 287 -5.84 4.13 -4.12
N GLN A 288 -6.98 3.62 -3.64
CA GLN A 288 -7.78 4.27 -2.60
C GLN A 288 -6.95 4.49 -1.32
N ALA A 289 -6.13 3.51 -0.94
CA ALA A 289 -5.24 3.61 0.22
C ALA A 289 -4.17 4.70 0.05
N VAL A 290 -3.58 4.80 -1.15
CA VAL A 290 -2.65 5.86 -1.50
C VAL A 290 -3.34 7.21 -1.44
N ARG A 291 -4.52 7.35 -2.04
CA ARG A 291 -5.31 8.58 -2.01
C ARG A 291 -5.56 9.04 -0.58
N ARG A 292 -6.09 8.17 0.29
CA ARG A 292 -6.35 8.47 1.70
C ARG A 292 -5.10 8.99 2.42
N GLN A 293 -3.95 8.36 2.17
CA GLN A 293 -2.67 8.76 2.79
C GLN A 293 -2.13 10.08 2.23
N LEU A 294 -2.42 10.41 0.97
CA LEU A 294 -2.07 11.70 0.36
C LEU A 294 -3.03 12.82 0.77
N GLU A 295 -4.30 12.51 1.02
CA GLU A 295 -5.29 13.49 1.49
C GLU A 295 -5.03 13.91 2.95
N ALA A 296 -4.52 12.98 3.76
CA ALA A 296 -4.22 13.22 5.16
C ALA A 296 -2.82 12.73 5.55
N PRO A 297 -1.74 13.37 5.06
CA PRO A 297 -0.36 12.92 5.29
C PRO A 297 0.08 12.99 6.76
N GLU A 298 -0.58 13.86 7.55
CA GLU A 298 -0.36 14.01 8.99
C GLU A 298 -1.11 12.97 9.83
N GLN A 299 -2.04 12.22 9.23
CA GLN A 299 -2.72 11.16 9.96
C GLN A 299 -1.76 9.99 10.17
N PRO A 300 -1.63 9.48 11.41
CA PRO A 300 -0.85 8.29 11.64
C PRO A 300 -1.44 7.12 10.85
N PRO A 301 -0.63 6.09 10.53
CA PRO A 301 -1.16 4.84 10.00
C PRO A 301 -2.29 4.31 10.90
N PRO A 302 -3.35 3.71 10.35
CA PRO A 302 -4.47 3.29 11.18
C PRO A 302 -4.03 2.23 12.19
N SER A 303 -4.48 2.40 13.42
CA SER A 303 -4.25 1.54 14.56
C SER A 303 -5.25 0.36 14.60
N PRO A 304 -5.04 -0.64 15.49
CA PRO A 304 -6.07 -1.66 15.74
C PRO A 304 -7.40 -1.05 16.23
N LEU A 305 -7.33 0.05 16.99
CA LEU A 305 -8.52 0.78 17.44
C LEU A 305 -9.29 1.38 16.26
N ASP A 306 -8.60 1.93 15.26
CA ASP A 306 -9.24 2.48 14.05
C ASP A 306 -9.95 1.38 13.25
N ALA A 307 -9.39 0.16 13.21
CA ALA A 307 -10.05 -0.98 12.59
C ALA A 307 -11.34 -1.35 13.33
N LEU A 308 -11.32 -1.35 14.65
CA LEU A 308 -12.50 -1.64 15.47
C LEU A 308 -13.57 -0.54 15.34
N LEU A 309 -13.17 0.74 15.35
CA LEU A 309 -14.06 1.87 15.09
C LEU A 309 -14.72 1.76 13.71
N ARG A 310 -13.97 1.35 12.68
CA ARG A 310 -14.52 1.10 11.35
C ARG A 310 -15.56 -0.02 11.36
N ILE A 311 -15.29 -1.15 12.02
CA ILE A 311 -16.26 -2.27 12.15
C ILE A 311 -17.55 -1.79 12.82
N VAL A 312 -17.44 -1.02 13.91
CA VAL A 312 -18.57 -0.47 14.65
C VAL A 312 -19.38 0.49 13.79
N THR A 313 -18.71 1.45 13.15
CA THR A 313 -19.35 2.48 12.31
C THR A 313 -20.04 1.86 11.10
N GLN A 314 -19.38 0.91 10.43
CA GLN A 314 -19.93 0.23 9.26
C GLN A 314 -20.92 -0.88 9.63
N ARG A 315 -21.00 -1.26 10.91
CA ARG A 315 -21.71 -2.46 11.40
C ARG A 315 -21.43 -3.67 10.53
N ARG A 316 -20.15 -3.91 10.21
CA ARG A 316 -19.74 -4.97 9.30
C ARG A 316 -18.30 -5.39 9.58
N ILE A 317 -18.05 -6.70 9.55
CA ILE A 317 -16.70 -7.25 9.49
C ILE A 317 -16.43 -7.67 8.05
N VAL A 318 -15.43 -7.07 7.41
CA VAL A 318 -15.09 -7.33 6.02
C VAL A 318 -14.26 -8.60 5.91
N ALA A 319 -14.66 -9.51 5.04
CA ALA A 319 -13.95 -10.74 4.77
C ALA A 319 -12.68 -10.52 3.94
N SER A 320 -11.70 -11.41 4.12
CA SER A 320 -10.48 -11.40 3.33
C SER A 320 -10.07 -12.80 2.89
N ALA A 321 -9.45 -12.89 1.71
CA ALA A 321 -8.89 -14.12 1.16
C ALA A 321 -7.38 -14.27 1.44
N HIS A 322 -6.73 -13.28 2.05
CA HIS A 322 -5.26 -13.11 2.02
C HIS A 322 -4.46 -14.27 2.65
N LEU A 323 -5.05 -15.04 3.57
CA LEU A 323 -4.41 -16.20 4.21
C LEU A 323 -5.18 -17.51 3.99
N ASN A 324 -6.30 -17.47 3.25
CA ASN A 324 -7.10 -18.64 2.99
C ASN A 324 -6.59 -19.36 1.74
N ARG A 325 -6.18 -20.63 1.88
CA ARG A 325 -5.71 -21.47 0.77
C ARG A 325 -6.72 -21.55 -0.38
N SER A 326 -8.02 -21.56 -0.06
CA SER A 326 -9.09 -21.60 -1.06
C SER A 326 -9.28 -20.28 -1.83
N ARG A 327 -8.63 -19.20 -1.40
CA ARG A 327 -8.86 -17.82 -1.84
C ARG A 327 -10.32 -17.33 -1.69
N THR A 328 -11.15 -18.07 -0.97
CA THR A 328 -12.51 -17.63 -0.63
C THR A 328 -12.40 -16.59 0.50
N PRO A 329 -12.97 -15.38 0.33
CA PRO A 329 -13.02 -14.40 1.39
C PRO A 329 -13.78 -14.95 2.60
N VAL A 330 -13.17 -14.89 3.77
CA VAL A 330 -13.76 -15.31 5.05
C VAL A 330 -13.52 -14.27 6.14
N VAL A 331 -14.42 -14.21 7.12
CA VAL A 331 -14.16 -13.61 8.43
C VAL A 331 -13.76 -14.71 9.39
N CYS A 332 -12.62 -14.54 10.05
CA CYS A 332 -12.09 -15.49 11.03
C CYS A 332 -12.46 -15.04 12.45
N PHE A 333 -12.81 -16.02 13.27
CA PHE A 333 -13.05 -15.89 14.70
C PHE A 333 -12.26 -16.96 15.47
N THR A 334 -12.07 -16.77 16.75
CA THR A 334 -11.54 -17.80 17.66
C THR A 334 -12.53 -18.09 18.78
N ALA A 335 -12.58 -19.34 19.25
CA ALA A 335 -13.33 -19.71 20.44
C ALA A 335 -12.67 -19.26 21.76
N HIS A 336 -11.45 -18.70 21.70
CA HIS A 336 -10.78 -18.18 22.88
C HIS A 336 -11.48 -16.96 23.48
N LEU A 337 -11.43 -16.90 24.81
CA LEU A 337 -11.92 -15.76 25.56
C LEU A 337 -10.95 -14.59 25.44
N PRO A 338 -11.43 -13.34 25.44
CA PRO A 338 -10.54 -12.19 25.35
C PRO A 338 -9.48 -12.12 26.46
N GLY A 339 -9.79 -12.64 27.66
CA GLY A 339 -8.84 -12.75 28.77
C GLY A 339 -7.68 -13.75 28.56
N GLU A 340 -7.76 -14.63 27.57
CA GLU A 340 -6.73 -15.63 27.25
C GLU A 340 -5.69 -15.11 26.24
N PHE A 341 -5.86 -13.88 25.76
CA PHE A 341 -5.06 -13.22 24.74
C PHE A 341 -3.54 -13.35 24.93
N SER A 342 -3.06 -13.20 26.17
CA SER A 342 -1.63 -13.24 26.46
C SER A 342 -0.98 -14.56 26.05
N ASN A 343 -1.75 -15.65 26.05
CA ASN A 343 -1.28 -16.98 25.69
C ASN A 343 -1.22 -17.19 24.17
N LEU A 344 -2.01 -16.42 23.41
CA LEU A 344 -2.13 -16.53 21.96
C LEU A 344 -1.20 -15.57 21.23
N ARG A 345 -0.76 -14.50 21.90
CA ARG A 345 -0.01 -13.42 21.29
C ARG A 345 1.42 -13.85 20.93
N CYS A 346 1.63 -14.20 19.66
CA CYS A 346 2.96 -14.47 19.10
C CYS A 346 3.33 -13.41 18.06
N PHE A 347 4.57 -12.91 18.12
CA PHE A 347 5.10 -12.07 17.04
C PHE A 347 5.53 -12.98 15.88
N ARG A 348 5.08 -12.68 14.67
CA ARG A 348 5.45 -13.42 13.46
C ARG A 348 6.45 -12.61 12.64
N PRO A 349 7.77 -12.93 12.69
CA PRO A 349 8.78 -12.14 12.00
C PRO A 349 8.57 -12.03 10.49
N HIS A 350 8.07 -13.10 9.86
CA HIS A 350 7.80 -13.13 8.43
C HIS A 350 6.63 -12.23 8.01
N LEU A 351 5.69 -11.96 8.92
CA LEU A 351 4.58 -11.02 8.72
C LEU A 351 4.86 -9.64 9.33
N ARG A 352 5.94 -9.52 10.13
CA ARG A 352 6.33 -8.33 10.88
C ARG A 352 5.19 -7.75 11.73
N ARG A 353 4.41 -8.63 12.35
CA ARG A 353 3.25 -8.26 13.18
C ARG A 353 2.96 -9.29 14.25
N TRP A 354 2.18 -8.91 15.25
CA TRP A 354 1.53 -9.81 16.19
C TRP A 354 0.31 -10.47 15.54
N ASP A 355 0.06 -11.74 15.85
CA ASP A 355 -1.15 -12.44 15.35
C ASP A 355 -2.42 -11.91 15.99
N PHE A 356 -2.36 -11.64 17.28
CA PHE A 356 -3.44 -11.07 18.07
C PHE A 356 -2.98 -9.72 18.64
N GLU A 357 -3.82 -8.69 18.51
CA GLU A 357 -3.74 -7.42 19.25
C GLU A 357 -4.96 -7.32 20.18
N PRO A 358 -4.90 -6.65 21.35
CA PRO A 358 -5.94 -6.72 22.38
C PRO A 358 -7.19 -5.87 22.07
N TYR A 359 -7.65 -5.91 20.81
CA TYR A 359 -8.78 -5.14 20.29
C TYR A 359 -9.69 -6.08 19.50
N GLY A 360 -11.00 -5.97 19.66
CA GLY A 360 -11.93 -6.79 18.88
C GLY A 360 -13.36 -6.79 19.36
N ILE A 361 -14.12 -7.77 18.85
CA ILE A 361 -15.52 -8.00 19.17
C ILE A 361 -15.75 -9.48 19.48
N SER A 362 -16.36 -9.77 20.62
CA SER A 362 -16.85 -11.09 20.97
C SER A 362 -18.35 -11.17 20.72
N ILE A 363 -18.79 -12.17 19.96
CA ILE A 363 -20.18 -12.35 19.54
C ILE A 363 -20.68 -13.71 20.02
N ARG A 364 -21.96 -13.81 20.39
CA ARG A 364 -22.60 -15.10 20.71
C ARG A 364 -22.41 -16.09 19.57
N ARG A 365 -21.86 -17.27 19.88
CA ARG A 365 -21.65 -18.34 18.88
C ARG A 365 -22.95 -18.70 18.16
N ALA A 366 -24.03 -18.88 18.93
CA ALA A 366 -25.34 -19.24 18.39
C ALA A 366 -25.94 -18.20 17.44
N TRP A 367 -25.50 -16.93 17.50
CA TRP A 367 -25.89 -15.93 16.52
C TRP A 367 -25.08 -16.11 15.23
N LEU A 368 -23.75 -16.24 15.33
CA LEU A 368 -22.84 -16.45 14.20
C LEU A 368 -23.11 -17.73 13.40
N GLU A 369 -23.51 -18.81 14.07
CA GLU A 369 -23.87 -20.09 13.43
C GLU A 369 -25.07 -19.94 12.48
N ARG A 370 -26.02 -19.03 12.77
CA ARG A 370 -27.16 -18.73 11.88
C ARG A 370 -26.72 -18.10 10.56
N PHE A 371 -25.56 -17.47 10.54
CA PHE A 371 -24.92 -16.88 9.36
C PHE A 371 -23.93 -17.85 8.70
N GLY A 372 -23.92 -19.12 9.08
CA GLY A 372 -23.09 -20.15 8.46
C GLY A 372 -21.65 -20.18 8.98
N THR A 373 -21.36 -19.55 10.11
CA THR A 373 -20.05 -19.66 10.76
C THR A 373 -19.82 -21.10 11.22
N LYS A 374 -18.67 -21.69 10.87
CA LYS A 374 -18.33 -23.08 11.17
C LYS A 374 -16.90 -23.20 11.72
N PRO A 375 -16.60 -24.25 12.51
CA PRO A 375 -15.25 -24.50 12.97
C PRO A 375 -14.34 -24.87 11.78
N VAL A 376 -13.07 -24.51 11.89
CA VAL A 376 -12.04 -24.88 10.91
C VAL A 376 -11.76 -26.38 10.96
N ILE A 377 -11.57 -26.96 9.78
CA ILE A 377 -11.15 -28.34 9.52
C ILE A 377 -9.63 -28.35 9.41
N TYR A 378 -8.97 -28.83 10.46
CA TYR A 378 -7.52 -29.00 10.47
C TYR A 378 -7.14 -30.33 9.80
N GLY A 379 -6.16 -30.32 8.90
CA GLY A 379 -5.63 -31.57 8.33
C GLY A 379 -4.49 -31.40 7.33
N THR A 380 -4.16 -32.49 6.64
CA THR A 380 -3.03 -32.58 5.70
C THR A 380 -3.41 -32.17 4.26
N ASN A 381 -2.43 -32.18 3.37
CA ASN A 381 -2.66 -31.94 1.94
C ASN A 381 -3.57 -33.00 1.30
N GLU A 382 -3.53 -34.24 1.77
CA GLU A 382 -4.41 -35.33 1.32
C GLU A 382 -5.86 -35.04 1.70
N LEU A 383 -6.10 -34.54 2.92
CA LEU A 383 -7.45 -34.14 3.30
C LEU A 383 -7.95 -33.00 2.41
N TRP A 384 -7.10 -32.01 2.12
CA TRP A 384 -7.45 -30.90 1.24
C TRP A 384 -7.94 -31.35 -0.14
N THR A 385 -7.30 -32.34 -0.76
CA THR A 385 -7.70 -32.83 -2.09
C THR A 385 -9.04 -33.56 -2.07
N GLN A 386 -9.40 -34.16 -0.93
CA GLN A 386 -10.67 -34.86 -0.70
C GLN A 386 -11.83 -33.91 -0.35
N LEU A 387 -11.54 -32.69 0.12
CA LEU A 387 -12.58 -31.73 0.46
C LEU A 387 -13.27 -31.18 -0.81
N ASP A 388 -14.61 -31.21 -0.78
CA ASP A 388 -15.45 -30.51 -1.73
C ASP A 388 -15.24 -28.98 -1.67
N ALA A 389 -15.68 -28.27 -2.72
CA ALA A 389 -15.50 -26.82 -2.81
C ALA A 389 -16.18 -26.04 -1.66
N ALA A 390 -17.28 -26.55 -1.10
CA ALA A 390 -18.03 -25.90 -0.04
C ALA A 390 -17.33 -25.99 1.33
N ARG A 391 -16.49 -27.00 1.55
CA ARG A 391 -15.74 -27.23 2.78
C ARG A 391 -14.34 -26.60 2.77
N ARG A 392 -13.77 -26.38 1.60
CA ARG A 392 -12.43 -25.77 1.43
C ARG A 392 -12.22 -24.41 2.13
N PRO A 393 -13.20 -23.50 2.22
CA PRO A 393 -13.03 -22.23 2.94
C PRO A 393 -12.70 -22.44 4.43
N TYR A 394 -13.13 -23.56 5.00
CA TYR A 394 -12.95 -23.92 6.40
C TYR A 394 -11.68 -24.76 6.64
N PHE A 395 -10.86 -25.07 5.63
CA PHE A 395 -9.65 -25.88 5.84
C PHE A 395 -8.47 -25.05 6.35
N GLN A 396 -7.69 -25.62 7.27
CA GLN A 396 -6.39 -25.11 7.71
C GLN A 396 -5.38 -26.26 7.76
N THR A 397 -4.20 -26.04 7.19
CA THR A 397 -3.14 -27.07 7.17
C THR A 397 -2.54 -27.27 8.57
N THR A 398 -2.37 -28.51 8.99
CA THR A 398 -1.59 -28.87 10.21
C THR A 398 -0.10 -28.98 9.89
N GLU A 399 0.24 -29.25 8.63
CA GLU A 399 1.61 -29.23 8.13
C GLU A 399 2.00 -27.78 7.90
N GLY A 400 2.76 -27.19 8.82
CA GLY A 400 3.30 -25.85 8.60
C GLY A 400 4.40 -25.88 7.52
N GLY A 401 4.64 -24.73 6.88
CA GLY A 401 5.63 -24.61 5.80
C GLY A 401 7.03 -25.07 6.22
N THR A 402 7.92 -25.26 5.23
CA THR A 402 9.27 -25.89 5.29
C THR A 402 10.27 -25.33 6.33
N ARG A 403 9.89 -24.44 7.25
CA ARG A 403 10.75 -23.82 8.27
C ARG A 403 10.08 -23.77 9.66
N GLY A 404 9.77 -24.94 10.22
CA GLY A 404 9.23 -25.07 11.57
C GLY A 404 7.73 -24.79 11.60
N GLY A 405 6.93 -25.86 11.47
CA GLY A 405 5.50 -25.73 11.33
C GLY A 405 4.85 -25.04 12.52
N VAL A 406 4.05 -24.01 12.26
CA VAL A 406 3.21 -23.38 13.28
C VAL A 406 1.98 -24.26 13.45
N ASP A 407 1.74 -24.73 14.68
CA ASP A 407 0.50 -25.42 15.01
C ASP A 407 -0.63 -24.41 15.21
N TRP A 408 -1.54 -24.35 14.24
CA TRP A 408 -2.70 -23.46 14.24
C TRP A 408 -3.92 -24.05 14.98
N GLN A 409 -3.85 -25.31 15.42
CA GLN A 409 -4.96 -25.96 16.13
C GLN A 409 -5.25 -25.29 17.47
N GLY A 410 -4.22 -24.73 18.10
CA GLY A 410 -4.35 -23.98 19.34
C GLY A 410 -5.20 -22.72 19.22
N GLU A 411 -5.53 -22.23 18.03
CA GLU A 411 -6.39 -21.04 17.90
C GLU A 411 -7.89 -21.34 17.99
N PHE A 412 -8.30 -22.61 17.88
CA PHE A 412 -9.71 -23.02 17.77
C PHE A 412 -10.50 -22.12 16.80
N GLU A 413 -10.00 -21.99 15.58
CA GLU A 413 -10.49 -21.04 14.58
C GLU A 413 -11.89 -21.43 14.07
N TRP A 414 -12.72 -20.42 13.85
CA TRP A 414 -14.02 -20.49 13.17
C TRP A 414 -14.02 -19.52 12.00
N ARG A 415 -14.71 -19.87 10.90
CA ARG A 415 -14.81 -19.01 9.72
C ARG A 415 -16.25 -18.80 9.30
N CYS A 416 -16.55 -17.61 8.82
CA CYS A 416 -17.77 -17.27 8.10
C CYS A 416 -17.39 -16.88 6.66
N CYS A 417 -18.05 -17.45 5.64
CA CYS A 417 -17.79 -17.06 4.26
C CYS A 417 -18.42 -15.69 3.96
N GLY A 418 -17.65 -14.81 3.31
CA GLY A 418 -18.08 -13.44 3.02
C GLY A 418 -18.13 -12.53 4.25
N ASP A 419 -18.52 -11.28 4.01
CA ASP A 419 -18.64 -10.25 5.05
C ASP A 419 -19.70 -10.66 6.09
N VAL A 420 -19.49 -10.26 7.35
CA VAL A 420 -20.48 -10.44 8.42
C VAL A 420 -21.15 -9.09 8.70
N SER A 421 -22.43 -8.96 8.31
CA SER A 421 -23.25 -7.80 8.67
C SER A 421 -23.63 -7.87 10.15
N LEU A 422 -23.34 -6.81 10.89
CA LEU A 422 -23.67 -6.63 12.31
C LEU A 422 -24.90 -5.75 12.51
N SER A 423 -25.60 -5.37 11.44
CA SER A 423 -26.73 -4.43 11.50
C SER A 423 -27.90 -4.94 12.32
N GLU A 424 -28.08 -6.27 12.36
CA GLU A 424 -29.15 -6.97 13.10
C GLU A 424 -28.63 -7.61 14.40
N LEU A 425 -27.39 -7.34 14.80
CA LEU A 425 -26.79 -7.95 15.99
C LEU A 425 -27.33 -7.31 17.27
N PRO A 426 -28.07 -8.06 18.13
CA PRO A 426 -28.62 -7.50 19.35
C PRO A 426 -27.55 -6.93 20.28
N SER A 427 -27.89 -5.89 21.04
CA SER A 427 -26.96 -5.22 21.96
C SER A 427 -26.41 -6.14 23.07
N ASP A 428 -27.16 -7.18 23.43
CA ASP A 428 -26.76 -8.20 24.42
C ASP A 428 -26.00 -9.39 23.80
N ALA A 429 -25.89 -9.45 22.46
CA ALA A 429 -25.25 -10.53 21.74
C ALA A 429 -23.77 -10.29 21.44
N ALA A 430 -23.24 -9.10 21.74
CA ALA A 430 -21.82 -8.78 21.55
C ALA A 430 -21.23 -7.90 22.64
N ARG A 431 -19.89 -7.98 22.76
CA ARG A 431 -19.07 -7.09 23.58
C ARG A 431 -17.85 -6.68 22.76
N LEU A 432 -17.57 -5.39 22.72
CA LEU A 432 -16.31 -4.87 22.18
C LEU A 432 -15.25 -4.92 23.27
N PHE A 433 -13.99 -5.14 22.93
CA PHE A 433 -12.90 -5.12 23.90
C PHE A 433 -11.69 -4.37 23.40
N VAL A 434 -11.01 -3.69 24.32
CA VAL A 434 -9.82 -2.86 24.10
C VAL A 434 -8.88 -2.97 25.31
N PRO A 435 -7.59 -2.61 25.22
CA PRO A 435 -6.68 -2.73 26.35
C PRO A 435 -7.00 -1.73 27.48
N HIS A 436 -7.35 -0.49 27.15
CA HIS A 436 -7.40 0.61 28.13
C HIS A 436 -8.76 1.28 28.24
N PHE A 437 -9.08 1.74 29.45
CA PHE A 437 -10.32 2.45 29.76
C PHE A 437 -10.58 3.68 28.85
N ALA A 438 -9.56 4.52 28.62
CA ALA A 438 -9.71 5.71 27.78
C ALA A 438 -10.15 5.37 26.33
N GLN A 439 -9.64 4.27 25.77
CA GLN A 439 -10.05 3.80 24.44
C GLN A 439 -11.47 3.22 24.46
N ALA A 440 -11.86 2.57 25.57
CA ALA A 440 -13.21 2.04 25.75
C ALA A 440 -14.24 3.19 25.77
N GLN A 441 -13.91 4.30 26.43
CA GLN A 441 -14.75 5.50 26.43
C GLN A 441 -14.92 6.09 25.02
N VAL A 442 -13.86 6.14 24.22
CA VAL A 442 -13.95 6.61 22.83
C VAL A 442 -14.89 5.70 22.02
N LEU A 443 -14.73 4.39 22.13
CA LEU A 443 -15.50 3.41 21.38
C LEU A 443 -16.98 3.37 21.81
N ALA A 444 -17.25 3.54 23.11
CA ALA A 444 -18.61 3.51 23.66
C ALA A 444 -19.50 4.64 23.12
N ARG A 445 -18.92 5.79 22.74
CA ARG A 445 -19.66 6.93 22.16
C ARG A 445 -20.32 6.63 20.82
N CYS A 446 -19.79 5.66 20.06
CA CYS A 446 -20.32 5.29 18.75
C CYS A 446 -20.79 3.83 18.66
N SER A 447 -20.67 3.06 19.74
CA SER A 447 -20.97 1.63 19.73
C SER A 447 -22.42 1.33 20.13
N PRO A 448 -23.13 0.48 19.38
CA PRO A 448 -24.41 -0.07 19.82
C PRO A 448 -24.27 -1.25 20.82
N TRP A 449 -23.04 -1.70 21.09
CA TRP A 449 -22.73 -2.80 22.00
C TRP A 449 -21.89 -2.32 23.19
N PRO A 450 -22.06 -2.91 24.39
CA PRO A 450 -21.22 -2.58 25.54
C PRO A 450 -19.74 -2.85 25.26
N VAL A 451 -18.88 -2.00 25.83
CA VAL A 451 -17.44 -2.02 25.66
C VAL A 451 -16.78 -2.47 26.95
N MET A 452 -15.81 -3.37 26.84
CA MET A 452 -14.99 -3.77 27.97
C MET A 452 -13.51 -3.43 27.78
N TYR A 453 -12.80 -3.28 28.89
CA TYR A 453 -11.36 -3.05 28.89
C TYR A 453 -10.64 -4.03 29.83
N PHE A 454 -9.37 -4.30 29.55
CA PHE A 454 -8.57 -5.23 30.34
C PHE A 454 -7.95 -4.57 31.58
N ASN A 455 -7.31 -3.40 31.42
CA ASN A 455 -6.64 -2.64 32.51
C ASN A 455 -6.77 -1.13 32.34
#